data_AF-A0A164GBF9-F1
#
_entry.id   AF-A0A164GBF9-F1
#
_cell.length_a   1.000
_cell.length_b   1.000
_cell.length_c   1.000
_cell.angle_alpha   90.00
_cell.angle_beta   90.00
_cell.angle_gamma   90.00
#
_symmetry.space_group_name_H-M   'P 1'
#
loop_
_entity.id
_entity.type
_entity.pdbx_description
1 polymer ?
#
loop_
_entity_poly.entity_id
_entity_poly.type
_entity_poly.pdbx_seq_one_letter_code
_entity_poly.pdbx_strand_id
1 'polypeptide(L)'
;MEARVARDSGVAIAARRSGMVDQVDATRIVVRASDIESSSAPGVDIYNLLKFQRSNQNTCITQRPLVMVGDQVKAGDIIADGPSTDLG
;
A
#
# COMPACT_ATOMS: atom_id res chain seq x y z
N MET A 1 4.63 15.17 10.87
CA MET A 1 5.87 14.47 11.25
C MET A 1 5.66 12.96 11.24
N GLU A 2 4.43 12.48 11.50
CA GLU A 2 4.06 11.06 11.50
C GLU A 2 4.16 10.41 10.11
N ALA A 3 3.57 11.00 9.06
CA ALA A 3 3.66 10.51 7.68
C ALA A 3 5.08 10.23 7.14
N ARG A 4 6.09 10.93 7.66
CA ARG A 4 7.49 10.70 7.29
C ARG A 4 8.05 9.47 8.00
N VAL A 5 7.72 9.29 9.28
CA VAL A 5 8.11 8.14 10.09
C VAL A 5 7.39 6.87 9.63
N ALA A 6 6.12 6.93 9.25
CA ALA A 6 5.42 5.77 8.69
C ALA A 6 6.00 5.33 7.34
N ARG A 7 6.42 6.30 6.49
CA ARG A 7 7.16 6.00 5.24
C ARG A 7 8.52 5.35 5.52
N ASP A 8 9.30 5.89 6.45
CA ASP A 8 10.66 5.41 6.74
C ASP A 8 10.70 4.15 7.63
N SER A 9 9.64 3.85 8.38
CA SER A 9 9.55 2.64 9.21
C SER A 9 9.34 1.35 8.39
N GLY A 10 9.00 1.47 7.10
CA GLY A 10 8.72 0.33 6.21
C GLY A 10 7.43 -0.41 6.53
N VAL A 11 6.61 0.14 7.43
CA VAL A 11 5.37 -0.48 7.92
C VAL A 11 4.15 -0.07 7.08
N ALA A 12 4.17 1.15 6.52
CA ALA A 12 3.15 1.62 5.58
C ALA A 12 3.53 1.22 4.12
N ILE A 13 2.52 0.94 3.30
CA ILE A 13 2.71 0.63 1.88
C ILE A 13 2.43 1.89 1.07
N ALA A 14 3.44 2.32 0.31
CA ALA A 14 3.31 3.41 -0.65
C ALA A 14 3.08 2.88 -2.08
N ALA A 15 2.25 3.59 -2.85
CA ALA A 15 2.07 3.31 -4.27
C ALA A 15 3.39 3.55 -5.03
N ARG A 16 3.80 2.57 -5.84
CA ARG A 16 5.01 2.67 -6.69
C ARG A 16 4.78 3.57 -7.90
N ARG A 17 3.60 3.48 -8.50
CA ARG A 17 3.20 4.23 -9.69
C ARG A 17 1.86 4.91 -9.45
N SER A 18 1.65 6.03 -10.13
CA SER A 18 0.35 6.68 -10.20
C SER A 18 -0.64 5.80 -10.97
N GLY A 19 -1.90 5.81 -10.55
CA GLY A 19 -2.90 4.94 -11.13
C GLY A 19 -4.25 4.99 -10.43
N MET A 20 -5.10 4.05 -10.78
CA MET A 20 -6.42 3.87 -10.17
C MET A 20 -6.50 2.51 -9.46
N VAL A 21 -7.08 2.50 -8.27
CA VAL A 21 -7.29 1.29 -7.49
C VAL A 21 -8.39 0.45 -8.15
N ASP A 22 -8.03 -0.76 -8.57
CA ASP A 22 -8.91 -1.70 -9.30
C ASP A 22 -9.57 -2.70 -8.33
N GLN A 23 -8.81 -3.17 -7.33
CA GLN A 23 -9.30 -4.10 -6.31
C GLN A 23 -8.69 -3.79 -4.94
N VAL A 24 -9.52 -3.88 -3.90
CA VAL A 24 -9.08 -3.79 -2.50
C VAL A 24 -9.63 -5.00 -1.74
N ASP A 25 -8.72 -5.82 -1.24
CA ASP A 25 -9.01 -6.95 -0.37
C ASP A 25 -8.31 -6.75 0.98
N ALA A 26 -8.69 -7.56 1.97
CA ALA A 26 -7.97 -7.60 3.24
C ALA A 26 -6.51 -8.05 3.06
N THR A 27 -6.17 -8.83 2.03
CA THR A 27 -4.81 -9.38 1.85
C THR A 27 -4.02 -8.69 0.75
N ARG A 28 -4.64 -7.88 -0.11
CA ARG A 28 -3.96 -7.23 -1.23
C ARG A 28 -4.71 -6.01 -1.75
N ILE A 29 -3.98 -5.11 -2.40
CA ILE A 29 -4.49 -3.96 -3.15
C ILE A 29 -3.96 -4.09 -4.58
N VAL A 30 -4.80 -3.88 -5.58
CA VAL A 30 -4.44 -3.88 -7.00
C VAL A 30 -4.62 -2.47 -7.54
N VAL A 31 -3.55 -1.89 -8.10
CA VAL A 31 -3.57 -0.56 -8.71
C VAL A 31 -3.24 -0.70 -10.20
N ARG A 32 -4.15 -0.24 -11.05
CA ARG A 32 -3.92 -0.10 -12.49
C ARG A 32 -3.10 1.15 -12.73
N ALA A 33 -1.87 0.99 -13.21
CA ALA A 33 -0.97 2.11 -13.47
C ALA A 33 -1.49 2.95 -14.65
N SER A 34 -1.46 4.28 -14.51
CA SER A 34 -1.81 5.20 -15.60
C SER A 34 -0.69 5.30 -16.64
N ASP A 35 0.56 5.22 -16.19
CA ASP A 35 1.74 5.29 -17.05
C ASP A 35 2.13 3.89 -17.54
N ILE A 36 1.59 3.53 -18.70
CA ILE A 36 2.02 2.35 -19.47
C ILE A 36 3.25 2.75 -20.30
N GLU A 37 4.36 3.08 -19.63
CA GLU A 37 5.58 3.54 -20.30
C GLU A 37 6.35 2.41 -21.03
N SER A 38 5.93 1.15 -20.90
CA SER A 38 6.60 0.03 -21.57
C SER A 38 5.68 -1.16 -21.81
N SER A 39 5.48 -1.52 -23.08
CA SER A 39 4.72 -2.69 -23.59
C SER A 39 5.13 -4.06 -23.03
N SER A 40 6.12 -4.12 -22.12
CA SER A 40 6.66 -5.35 -21.54
C SER A 40 6.31 -5.54 -20.06
N ALA A 41 5.80 -4.51 -19.36
CA ALA A 41 5.45 -4.61 -17.95
C ALA A 41 3.93 -4.78 -17.78
N PRO A 42 3.47 -5.62 -16.84
CA PRO A 42 2.05 -5.66 -16.50
C PRO A 42 1.57 -4.26 -16.07
N GLY A 43 0.49 -3.78 -16.70
CA GLY A 43 -0.15 -2.48 -16.41
C GLY A 43 -0.84 -2.41 -15.05
N VAL A 44 -0.57 -3.37 -14.17
CA VAL A 44 -1.16 -3.50 -12.83
C VAL A 44 -0.05 -3.75 -11.81
N ASP A 45 -0.14 -3.06 -10.69
CA ASP A 45 0.69 -3.24 -9.51
C ASP A 45 -0.12 -3.94 -8.42
N ILE A 46 0.43 -5.02 -7.86
CA ILE A 46 -0.18 -5.78 -6.78
C ILE A 46 0.62 -5.56 -5.50
N TYR A 47 -0.06 -5.10 -4.45
CA TYR A 47 0.49 -4.84 -3.14
C TYR A 47 -0.10 -5.84 -2.15
N ASN A 48 0.70 -6.79 -1.66
CA ASN A 48 0.25 -7.76 -0.67
C ASN A 48 0.35 -7.16 0.74
N LEU A 49 -0.71 -7.30 1.53
CA LEU A 49 -0.79 -6.82 2.89
C LEU A 49 -0.33 -7.90 3.87
N LEU A 50 0.50 -7.51 4.84
CA LEU A 50 0.91 -8.37 5.94
C LEU A 50 -0.24 -8.53 6.94
N LYS A 51 -0.70 -9.77 7.15
CA LYS A 51 -1.75 -10.10 8.11
C LYS A 51 -1.21 -11.03 9.19
N PHE A 52 -1.51 -10.67 10.44
CA PHE A 52 -1.22 -11.47 11.64
C PHE A 52 0.23 -11.95 11.73
N GLN A 53 1.18 -11.12 11.28
CA GLN A 53 2.60 -11.45 11.36
C GLN A 53 3.15 -11.11 12.75
N ARG A 54 4.04 -11.94 13.30
CA ARG A 54 4.68 -11.66 14.59
C ARG A 54 5.89 -10.76 14.40
N SER A 55 5.99 -9.68 15.16
CA SER A 55 7.18 -8.83 15.18
C SER A 55 8.30 -9.43 16.04
N ASN A 56 9.52 -8.92 15.88
CA ASN A 56 10.67 -9.31 16.72
C ASN A 56 10.48 -8.96 18.21
N GLN A 57 9.55 -8.06 18.53
CA GLN A 57 9.19 -7.69 19.91
C GLN A 57 7.90 -8.39 20.38
N ASN A 58 7.50 -9.48 19.71
CA ASN A 58 6.29 -10.27 20.03
C ASN A 58 4.96 -9.48 19.94
N THR A 59 4.91 -8.42 19.15
CA THR A 59 3.65 -7.71 18.81
C THR A 59 3.06 -8.25 17.50
N CYS A 60 1.78 -7.96 17.24
CA CYS A 60 1.10 -8.33 16.00
C CYS A 60 1.23 -7.24 14.94
N ILE A 61 1.72 -7.60 13.76
CA ILE A 61 1.76 -6.77 12.56
C ILE A 61 0.55 -7.10 11.71
N THR A 62 -0.35 -6.13 11.57
CA THR A 62 -1.50 -6.21 10.69
C THR A 62 -1.59 -4.92 9.89
N GLN A 63 -1.53 -5.05 8.57
CA GLN A 63 -1.71 -3.93 7.65
C GLN A 63 -3.17 -3.81 7.24
N ARG A 64 -3.67 -2.59 7.06
CA ARG A 64 -5.03 -2.29 6.64
C ARG A 64 -5.01 -1.39 5.41
N PRO A 65 -5.81 -1.66 4.38
CA PRO A 65 -5.92 -0.76 3.25
C PRO A 65 -6.52 0.59 3.70
N LEU A 66 -6.00 1.69 3.16
CA LEU A 66 -6.52 3.05 3.38
C LEU A 66 -7.34 3.56 2.19
N VAL A 67 -7.20 2.92 1.03
CA VAL A 67 -7.86 3.30 -0.22
C VAL A 67 -9.05 2.39 -0.51
N MET A 68 -9.96 2.88 -1.36
CA MET A 68 -11.11 2.15 -1.88
C MET A 68 -10.97 1.90 -3.39
N VAL A 69 -11.76 0.95 -3.90
CA VAL A 69 -11.83 0.70 -5.35
C VAL A 69 -12.35 1.96 -6.05
N GLY A 70 -11.66 2.37 -7.12
CA GLY A 70 -11.95 3.60 -7.86
C GLY A 70 -11.14 4.81 -7.40
N ASP A 71 -10.42 4.74 -6.28
CA ASP A 71 -9.57 5.83 -5.83
C ASP A 71 -8.39 6.05 -6.78
N GLN A 72 -8.03 7.31 -6.98
CA GLN A 72 -6.86 7.69 -7.76
C GLN A 72 -5.69 7.96 -6.82
N VAL A 73 -4.58 7.25 -7.05
CA VAL A 73 -3.38 7.31 -6.23
C VAL A 73 -2.21 7.83 -7.04
N LYS A 74 -1.31 8.58 -6.41
CA LYS A 74 -0.06 9.04 -7.00
C LYS A 74 1.11 8.21 -6.49
N ALA A 75 2.19 8.16 -7.28
CA ALA A 75 3.44 7.57 -6.83
C ALA A 75 3.89 8.20 -5.49
N GLY A 76 4.09 7.35 -4.48
CA GLY A 76 4.44 7.73 -3.12
C GLY A 76 3.25 7.83 -2.14
N ASP A 77 2.01 7.85 -2.60
CA ASP A 77 0.84 7.93 -1.71
C ASP A 77 0.73 6.66 -0.85
N ILE A 78 0.34 6.83 0.42
CA ILE A 78 0.14 5.70 1.32
C ILE A 78 -1.19 5.03 1.01
N ILE A 79 -1.14 3.76 0.61
CA ILE A 79 -2.31 2.97 0.21
C ILE A 79 -2.70 1.92 1.25
N ALA A 80 -1.78 1.56 2.14
CA ALA A 80 -2.07 0.72 3.29
C ALA A 80 -1.24 1.15 4.50
N ASP A 81 -1.85 1.07 5.67
CA ASP A 81 -1.26 1.41 6.95
C ASP A 81 -0.90 0.15 7.73
N GLY A 82 0.04 0.22 8.68
CA GLY A 82 0.41 -0.92 9.52
C GLY A 82 -0.01 -0.78 10.99
N PRO A 83 0.49 -1.64 11.88
CA PRO A 83 0.14 -1.57 13.31
C PRO A 83 0.66 -0.27 13.93
N SER A 84 -0.22 0.42 14.67
CA SER A 84 0.10 1.64 15.45
C SER A 84 0.39 2.90 14.62
N THR A 85 -0.02 2.93 13.36
CA THR A 85 -0.14 4.15 12.55
C THR A 85 -1.63 4.33 12.22
N ASP A 86 -2.16 5.49 12.57
CA ASP A 86 -3.53 5.90 12.24
C ASP A 86 -3.38 7.11 11.32
N LEU A 87 -3.45 6.88 10.00
CA LEU A 87 -3.36 7.88 8.90
C LEU A 87 -1.97 8.27 8.39
N GLY A 88 -0.95 7.42 8.57
CA GLY A 88 0.40 7.69 8.07
C GLY A 88 1.19 8.71 8.87
#